data_AF-A0A4S4C5E4-F1
#
_entry.id   AF-A0A4S4C5E4-F1
#
_cell.length_a   1.000
_cell.length_b   1.000
_cell.length_c   1.000
_cell.angle_alpha   90.00
_cell.angle_beta   90.00
_cell.angle_gamma   90.00
#
_symmetry.space_group_name_H-M   'P 1'
#
loop_
_entity.id
_entity.type
_entity.pdbx_description
1 polymer ?
#
loop_
_entity_poly.entity_id
_entity_poly.type
_entity_poly.pdbx_seq_one_letter_code
_entity_poly.pdbx_strand_id
1 'polypeptide(L)' 'MVLKHIGKFISYKSMMEKVEEEELHFWGCMTNDELIGVIAIKGMNHICLLFVKKEYHRQGIARRLCQKSD' A
#
# COMPACT_ATOMS: atom_id res chain seq x y z
N MET A 1 11.68 -12.46 -17.53
CA MET A 1 11.06 -11.68 -16.45
C MET A 1 9.80 -12.42 -16.00
N VAL A 2 9.87 -13.14 -14.87
CA VAL A 2 8.74 -13.97 -14.43
C VAL A 2 8.16 -13.38 -13.16
N LEU A 3 6.85 -13.14 -13.16
CA LEU A 3 6.01 -12.68 -12.03
C LEU A 3 5.96 -13.65 -10.83
N LYS A 4 6.84 -14.66 -10.77
CA LYS A 4 6.83 -15.75 -9.78
C LYS A 4 7.04 -15.30 -8.34
N HIS A 5 7.61 -14.12 -8.11
CA HIS A 5 7.95 -13.66 -6.76
C HIS A 5 6.91 -12.73 -6.13
N ILE A 6 6.02 -12.11 -6.90
CA ILE A 6 5.07 -11.15 -6.33
C ILE A 6 4.01 -11.85 -5.48
N GLY A 7 3.53 -13.03 -5.89
CA GLY A 7 2.51 -13.80 -5.17
C GLY A 7 2.91 -14.18 -3.74
N LYS A 8 4.18 -14.57 -3.54
CA LYS A 8 4.69 -14.85 -2.18
C LYS A 8 4.77 -13.58 -1.35
N PHE A 9 5.25 -12.48 -1.95
CA PHE A 9 5.37 -11.18 -1.28
C PHE A 9 4.03 -10.60 -0.85
N ILE A 10 3.01 -10.66 -1.70
CA ILE A 10 1.65 -10.15 -1.44
C ILE A 10 0.73 -11.18 -0.76
N SER A 11 1.26 -12.34 -0.37
CA SER A 11 0.47 -13.29 0.40
C SER A 11 0.14 -12.69 1.77
N TYR A 12 -1.08 -12.89 2.25
CA TYR A 12 -1.53 -12.34 3.53
C TYR A 12 -0.55 -12.64 4.67
N LYS A 13 -0.12 -13.90 4.79
CA LYS A 13 0.85 -14.32 5.81
C LYS A 13 2.16 -13.52 5.72
N SER A 14 2.75 -13.41 4.53
CA SER A 14 4.03 -12.70 4.37
C SER A 14 3.90 -11.18 4.49
N MET A 15 2.70 -10.62 4.31
CA MET A 15 2.45 -9.20 4.57
C MET A 15 2.32 -8.95 6.07
N MET A 16 1.56 -9.78 6.79
CA MET A 16 1.38 -9.66 8.23
C MET A 16 2.69 -9.83 8.99
N GLU A 17 3.50 -10.84 8.65
CA GLU A 17 4.83 -11.02 9.25
C GLU A 17 5.69 -9.75 9.11
N LYS A 18 5.70 -9.12 7.92
CA LYS A 18 6.47 -7.89 7.70
C LYS A 18 5.89 -6.66 8.41
N VAL A 19 4.58 -6.62 8.66
CA VAL A 19 3.97 -5.55 9.45
C VAL A 19 4.35 -5.71 10.91
N GLU A 20 4.30 -6.93 11.43
CA GLU A 20 4.71 -7.27 12.81
C GLU A 20 6.20 -6.99 13.04
N GLU A 21 7.04 -7.22 12.03
CA GLU A 21 8.48 -6.91 12.05
C GLU A 21 8.81 -5.43 11.77
N GLU A 22 7.80 -4.56 11.62
CA GLU A 22 7.96 -3.13 11.25
C GLU A 22 8.72 -2.92 9.92
N GLU A 23 8.81 -3.93 9.05
CA GLU A 23 9.42 -3.80 7.73
C GLU A 23 8.46 -3.19 6.69
N LEU A 24 7.16 -3.28 6.94
CA LEU A 24 6.10 -2.89 6.00
C LEU A 24 5.04 -2.02 6.70
N HIS A 25 4.92 -0.77 6.27
CA HIS A 25 3.97 0.19 6.83
C HIS A 25 2.85 0.49 5.83
N PHE A 26 1.62 0.59 6.31
CA PHE A 26 0.45 0.91 5.49
C PHE A 26 -0.17 2.24 5.88
N TRP A 27 -0.59 3.01 4.88
CA TRP A 27 -1.49 4.15 5.05
C TRP A 27 -2.72 3.96 4.16
N GLY A 28 -3.89 4.23 4.75
CA GLY A 28 -5.18 4.13 4.07
C GLY A 28 -5.86 5.48 3.93
N CYS A 29 -6.58 5.65 2.83
CA CYS A 29 -7.54 6.72 2.64
C CYS A 29 -8.96 6.13 2.77
N MET A 30 -9.71 6.60 3.77
CA MET A 30 -11.06 6.14 4.08
C MET A 30 -12.08 7.22 3.74
N THR A 31 -13.24 6.83 3.21
CA THR A 31 -14.43 7.68 3.09
C THR A 31 -15.67 6.84 3.39
N ASN A 32 -16.61 7.33 4.21
CA ASN A 32 -17.85 6.59 4.54
C ASN A 32 -17.60 5.11 4.89
N ASP A 33 -16.63 4.85 5.78
CA ASP A 33 -16.20 3.49 6.19
C ASP A 33 -15.65 2.59 5.06
N GLU A 34 -15.36 3.16 3.89
CA GLU A 34 -14.80 2.48 2.74
C GLU A 34 -13.31 2.84 2.53
N LEU A 35 -12.45 1.83 2.43
CA LEU A 35 -11.06 2.02 1.99
C LEU A 35 -11.03 2.33 0.49
N ILE A 36 -10.71 3.58 0.13
CA ILE A 36 -10.67 4.07 -1.26
C ILE A 36 -9.27 4.22 -1.83
N GLY A 37 -8.24 4.13 -0.98
CA GLY A 37 -6.86 4.10 -1.43
C GLY A 37 -5.94 3.58 -0.35
N VAL A 38 -4.84 2.97 -0.75
CA VAL A 38 -3.83 2.40 0.14
C VAL A 38 -2.45 2.59 -0.46
N ILE A 39 -1.47 2.86 0.40
CA ILE A 39 -0.05 2.81 0.08
C ILE A 39 0.66 1.93 1.10
N ALA A 40 1.64 1.16 0.65
CA ALA A 40 2.55 0.43 1.52
C ALA A 40 4.01 0.79 1.20
N ILE A 41 4.75 1.16 2.25
CA ILE A 41 6.19 1.44 2.18
C ILE A 41 6.93 0.31 2.88
N LYS A 42 7.93 -0.25 2.19
CA LYS A 42 8.90 -1.16 2.78
C LYS A 42 10.13 -0.37 3.23
N GLY A 43 10.54 -0.53 4.48
CA GLY A 43 11.65 0.22 5.07
C GLY A 43 11.39 1.73 5.03
N MET A 44 12.40 2.53 4.66
CA MET A 44 12.30 4.00 4.72
C MET A 44 11.78 4.66 3.44
N ASN A 45 11.79 3.99 2.28
CA ASN A 45 11.61 4.69 1.00
C ASN A 45 11.06 3.86 -0.17
N HIS A 46 10.78 2.57 -0.01
CA HIS A 46 10.33 1.73 -1.13
C HIS A 46 8.80 1.58 -1.13
N ILE A 47 8.12 2.30 -2.03
CA ILE A 47 6.69 2.07 -2.32
C ILE A 47 6.54 0.69 -2.98
N CYS A 48 5.99 -0.29 -2.27
CA CYS A 48 5.80 -1.65 -2.78
C CYS A 48 4.35 -1.97 -3.14
N LEU A 49 3.39 -1.18 -2.66
CA LEU A 49 1.96 -1.25 -3.04
C LEU A 49 1.39 0.17 -3.08
N LEU A 50 0.67 0.50 -4.14
CA LEU A 50 -0.10 1.75 -4.23
C LEU A 50 -1.35 1.50 -5.07
N PHE A 51 -2.51 1.77 -4.48
CA PHE A 51 -3.79 1.58 -5.14
C PHE A 51 -4.76 2.69 -4.76
N VAL A 52 -5.58 3.10 -5.71
CA VAL A 52 -6.74 3.98 -5.50
C VAL A 52 -7.91 3.36 -6.26
N LYS A 53 -9.10 3.32 -5.65
CA LYS A 53 -10.33 2.88 -6.30
C LYS A 53 -10.62 3.73 -7.53
N LYS A 54 -11.08 3.09 -8.61
CA LYS A 54 -11.18 3.68 -9.95
C LYS A 54 -12.07 4.92 -9.97
N GLU A 55 -13.16 4.89 -9.21
CA GLU A 55 -14.15 5.97 -9.11
C GLU A 55 -13.55 7.23 -8.47
N TYR A 56 -12.45 7.06 -7.73
CA TYR A 56 -11.74 8.11 -6.99
C TYR A 56 -10.41 8.53 -7.65
N HIS A 57 -10.12 8.03 -8.86
CA HIS A 57 -8.94 8.46 -9.63
C HIS A 57 -9.00 9.96 -9.97
N ARG A 58 -7.83 10.55 -10.23
CA ARG A 58 -7.66 11.98 -10.60
C ARG A 58 -8.08 13.01 -9.53
N GLN A 59 -8.35 12.57 -8.30
CA GLN A 59 -8.68 13.45 -7.16
C GLN A 59 -7.48 13.76 -6.25
N GLY A 60 -6.26 13.38 -6.67
CA GLY A 60 -5.03 13.61 -5.89
C GLY A 60 -4.82 12.67 -4.70
N ILE A 61 -5.60 11.60 -4.56
CA ILE A 61 -5.51 10.65 -3.43
C ILE A 61 -4.13 9.99 -3.35
N ALA A 62 -3.62 9.45 -4.46
CA ALA A 62 -2.28 8.84 -4.49
C ALA A 62 -1.19 9.82 -4.05
N ARG A 63 -1.26 11.09 -4.50
CA ARG A 63 -0.33 12.14 -4.08
C ARG A 63 -0.39 12.38 -2.57
N ARG A 64 -1.59 12.47 -2.01
CA ARG A 64 -1.78 12.67 -0.55
C ARG A 64 -1.27 11.47 0.25
N LEU A 65 -1.49 10.25 -0.25
CA LEU A 65 -0.97 9.03 0.37
C LEU A 65 0.57 9.06 0.41
N CYS A 66 1.24 9.39 -0.70
CA CYS A 66 2.70 9.51 -0.73
C CYS A 66 3.22 10.58 0.24
N GLN A 67 2.58 11.76 0.32
CA GLN A 67 2.98 12.83 1.24
C GLN A 67 2.77 12.50 2.72
N LYS A 68 1.91 11.53 3.04
CA LYS A 68 1.61 11.09 4.40
C LYS A 68 2.45 9.89 4.85
N SER A 69 3.09 9.22 3.89
CA SER A 69 3.93 8.06 4.11
C SER A 69 5.43 8.36 4.15
N ASP A 70 5.81 9.64 3.95
CA ASP A 70 7.16 10.17 4.16
C ASP A 70 7.44 10.50 5.64
#